data_AF-A0A1I6RCC9-F1
#
_entry.id   AF-A0A1I6RCC9-F1
#
_cell.length_a   1.000
_cell.length_b   1.000
_cell.length_c   1.000
_cell.angle_alpha   90.00
_cell.angle_beta   90.00
_cell.angle_gamma   90.00
#
_symmetry.space_group_name_H-M   'P 1'
#
loop_
_entity.id
_entity.type
_entity.pdbx_description
1 polymer ?
#
loop_
_entity_poly.entity_id
_entity_poly.type
_entity_poly.pdbx_seq_one_letter_code
_entity_poly.pdbx_strand_id
1 'polypeptide(L)' 'MTDPQSVQVHPFYKHAEEAFKLLPEATESLTKLKTAFETANEEFLAIELKHMLARLEELRVLFADGPTG' A
#
# COMPACT_ATOMS: atom_id res chain seq x y z
N MET A 1 12.01 -13.04 15.53
CA MET A 1 11.34 -13.46 14.28
C MET A 1 9.90 -13.03 14.40
N THR A 2 9.55 -11.90 13.80
CA THR A 2 8.16 -11.44 13.76
C THR A 2 7.54 -12.18 12.59
N ASP A 3 6.58 -13.08 12.86
CA ASP A 3 5.79 -13.71 11.80
C ASP A 3 5.26 -12.60 10.87
N PRO A 4 5.40 -12.73 9.54
CA PRO A 4 4.74 -11.81 8.64
C PRO A 4 3.26 -11.92 8.94
N GLN A 5 2.64 -10.83 9.40
CA GLN A 5 1.20 -10.79 9.61
C GLN A 5 0.57 -11.34 8.32
N SER A 6 -0.08 -12.50 8.43
CA SER A 6 -0.71 -13.14 7.29
C SER A 6 -1.74 -12.15 6.77
N VAL A 7 -1.43 -11.47 5.68
CA VAL A 7 -2.35 -10.56 5.01
C VAL A 7 -3.54 -11.43 4.64
N GLN A 8 -4.64 -11.32 5.38
CA GLN A 8 -5.85 -12.04 5.05
C GLN A 8 -6.41 -11.41 3.78
N VAL A 9 -6.18 -12.09 2.67
CA VAL A 9 -6.69 -11.70 1.35
C VAL A 9 -8.03 -12.40 1.15
N HIS A 10 -9.04 -11.64 0.75
CA HIS A 10 -10.35 -12.16 0.41
C HIS A 10 -10.24 -13.22 -0.71
N PRO A 11 -10.99 -14.34 -0.66
CA PRO A 11 -10.86 -15.45 -1.62
C PRO A 11 -10.99 -15.05 -3.10
N PHE A 12 -11.79 -14.02 -3.40
CA PHE A 12 -11.93 -13.45 -4.74
C PHE A 12 -10.58 -13.04 -5.36
N TYR A 13 -9.65 -12.57 -4.53
CA TYR A 13 -8.36 -12.02 -4.89
C TYR A 13 -7.20 -13.04 -4.77
N LYS A 14 -7.49 -14.31 -4.47
CA LYS A 14 -6.48 -15.36 -4.25
C LYS A 14 -5.49 -15.51 -5.42
N HIS A 15 -5.93 -15.26 -6.65
CA HIS A 15 -5.08 -15.33 -7.84
C HIS A 15 -3.94 -14.28 -7.86
N ALA A 16 -4.05 -13.22 -7.07
CA ALA A 16 -3.07 -12.15 -6.95
C ALA A 16 -2.51 -12.00 -5.52
N GLU A 17 -2.70 -13.02 -4.66
CA GLU A 17 -2.27 -13.01 -3.25
C GLU A 17 -0.79 -12.63 -3.08
N GLU A 18 0.09 -13.17 -3.91
CA GLU A 18 1.53 -12.88 -3.86
C GLU A 18 1.85 -11.41 -4.17
N ALA A 19 1.12 -10.79 -5.09
CA ALA A 19 1.28 -9.35 -5.35
C ALA A 19 0.81 -8.52 -4.14
N PHE A 20 -0.26 -8.95 -3.47
CA PHE A 20 -0.79 -8.25 -2.30
C PHE A 20 0.08 -8.39 -1.05
N LYS A 21 0.84 -9.48 -0.92
CA LYS A 21 1.86 -9.61 0.13
C LYS A 21 2.95 -8.55 0.04
N LEU A 22 3.21 -7.99 -1.14
CA LEU A 22 4.21 -6.93 -1.35
C LEU A 22 3.69 -5.52 -1.03
N LEU A 23 2.37 -5.34 -0.88
CA LEU A 23 1.78 -4.02 -0.63
C LEU A 23 2.28 -3.33 0.63
N PRO A 24 2.42 -3.99 1.80
CA PRO A 24 2.93 -3.34 3.00
C PRO A 24 4.35 -2.79 2.82
N GLU A 25 5.25 -3.58 2.22
CA GLU A 25 6.64 -3.18 1.98
C GLU A 25 6.73 -2.02 0.95
N ALA A 26 5.96 -2.11 -0.13
CA ALA A 26 5.88 -1.05 -1.13
C ALA A 26 5.34 0.26 -0.52
N THR A 27 4.31 0.17 0.31
CA THR A 27 3.71 1.32 1.00
C THR A 27 4.70 1.98 1.96
N GLU A 28 5.45 1.17 2.73
CA GLU A 28 6.51 1.68 3.61
C GLU A 28 7.61 2.39 2.81
N SER A 29 8.05 1.80 1.70
CA SER A 29 9.09 2.37 0.84
C SER A 29 8.66 3.70 0.20
N LEU A 30 7.42 3.77 -0.29
CA LEU A 30 6.85 5.02 -0.83
C LEU A 30 6.66 6.08 0.25
N THR A 31 6.31 5.69 1.48
CA THR A 31 6.23 6.62 2.61
C THR A 31 7.59 7.22 2.94
N LYS A 32 8.67 6.42 2.94
CA LYS A 32 10.04 6.91 3.11
C LYS A 32 10.43 7.90 2.02
N LEU A 33 10.08 7.60 0.76
CA LEU A 33 10.36 8.49 -0.37
C LEU A 33 9.58 9.81 -0.28
N LYS A 34 8.31 9.77 0.15
CA LYS A 34 7.50 10.97 0.42
C LYS A 34 8.18 11.86 1.46
N THR A 35 8.62 11.29 2.58
CA THR A 35 9.32 12.04 3.62
C THR A 35 10.62 12.67 3.10
N ALA A 36 11.33 11.97 2.20
CA ALA A 36 12.53 12.52 1.57
C ALA A 36 12.21 13.74 0.67
N PHE A 37 11.12 13.70 -0.10
CA PHE A 37 10.66 14.85 -0.89
C PHE A 37 10.22 16.03 0.00
N GLU A 38 9.50 15.77 1.09
CA GLU A 38 9.13 16.81 2.06
C GLU A 38 10.37 17.46 2.66
N THR A 39 11.39 16.67 3.01
CA THR A 39 12.66 17.17 3.55
C THR A 39 13.45 18.00 2.52
N ALA A 40 13.31 17.67 1.23
CA ALA A 40 13.96 18.38 0.13
C ALA A 40 13.19 19.65 -0.32
N ASN A 41 12.05 19.97 0.28
CA ASN A 41 11.09 21.00 -0.17
C ASN A 41 10.52 20.75 -1.59
N GLU A 42 10.47 19.48 -2.01
CA GLU A 42 9.85 19.06 -3.27
C GLU A 42 8.37 18.76 -3.05
N GLU A 43 7.59 19.78 -2.67
CA GLU A 43 6.19 19.65 -2.24
C GLU A 43 5.29 19.00 -3.30
N PHE A 44 5.52 19.32 -4.58
CA PHE A 44 4.77 18.72 -5.68
C PHE A 44 4.93 17.18 -5.71
N LEU A 45 6.16 16.69 -5.61
CA LEU A 45 6.43 15.24 -5.63
C LEU A 45 5.90 14.55 -4.36
N ALA A 46 5.98 15.22 -3.21
CA ALA A 46 5.39 14.71 -1.97
C ALA A 46 3.86 14.58 -2.05
N ILE A 47 3.19 15.52 -2.71
CA ILE A 47 1.73 15.49 -2.94
C ILE A 47 1.35 14.33 -3.87
N GLU A 48 2.09 14.11 -4.96
CA GLU A 48 1.85 12.97 -5.85
C GLU A 48 1.97 11.63 -5.10
N LEU A 49 2.98 11.46 -4.26
CA LEU A 49 3.12 10.26 -3.43
C LEU A 49 2.01 10.13 -2.38
N LYS A 50 1.51 11.24 -1.83
CA LYS A 50 0.36 11.20 -0.91
C LYS A 50 -0.89 10.61 -1.59
N HIS A 51 -1.19 11.02 -2.82
CA HIS A 51 -2.32 10.47 -3.57
C HIS A 51 -2.12 8.97 -3.87
N MET A 52 -0.91 8.58 -4.27
CA MET A 52 -0.58 7.19 -4.53
C MET A 52 -0.74 6.31 -3.28
N LEU A 53 -0.25 6.77 -2.12
CA LEU A 53 -0.40 6.08 -0.84
C LEU A 53 -1.87 5.91 -0.45
N ALA A 54 -2.71 6.93 -0.66
CA ALA A 54 -4.15 6.82 -0.42
C ALA A 54 -4.81 5.73 -1.29
N ARG A 55 -4.44 5.66 -2.59
CA ARG A 55 -4.92 4.60 -3.47
C ARG A 55 -4.47 3.21 -3.04
N LEU A 56 -3.25 3.05 -2.56
CA LEU A 56 -2.76 1.77 -2.04
C LEU A 56 -3.52 1.33 -0.79
N GLU A 57 -3.90 2.27 0.07
CA GLU A 57 -4.72 1.97 1.25
C GLU A 57 -6.14 1.55 0.87
N GLU A 58 -6.78 2.22 -0.09
CA GLU A 58 -8.08 1.79 -0.61
C GLU A 58 -8.02 0.38 -1.19
N LEU A 59 -6.97 0.07 -1.94
CA LEU A 59 -6.74 -1.27 -2.48
C LEU A 59 -6.57 -2.30 -1.36
N ARG A 60 -5.80 -1.97 -0.30
CA ARG A 60 -5.63 -2.83 0.88
C ARG A 60 -6.96 -3.18 1.54
N VAL A 61 -7.86 -2.20 1.71
CA VAL A 61 -9.20 -2.41 2.27
C VAL A 61 -10.04 -3.30 1.35
N LEU A 62 -10.07 -3.01 0.05
CA LEU A 62 -10.78 -3.85 -0.94
C LEU A 62 -10.30 -5.30 -0.93
N PHE A 63 -9.00 -5.53 -0.75
CA PHE A 63 -8.46 -6.89 -0.69
C PHE A 63 -8.85 -7.63 0.58
N ALA A 64 -9.06 -6.94 1.69
CA ALA A 64 -9.54 -7.55 2.93
C ALA A 64 -11.04 -7.89 2.85
N ASP A 65 -11.85 -6.97 2.31
CA ASP A 65 -13.31 -7.07 2.34
C ASP A 65 -13.90 -7.81 1.12
N GLY A 66 -13.18 -7.84 0.00
CA GLY A 66 -13.70 -8.32 -1.28
C GLY A 66 -14.56 -7.28 -2.02
N PRO A 67 -15.01 -7.57 -3.25
CA PRO A 67 -15.90 -6.67 -3.97
C PRO A 67 -17.24 -6.54 -3.23
N THR A 68 -17.62 -5.29 -2.92
CA THR A 68 -18.97 -4.95 -2.44
C THR A 68 -19.91 -4.93 -3.65
N GLY A 69 -20.65 -6.03 -3.84
CA GLY A 69 -21.73 -6.13 -4.81
C GLY A 69 -23.01 -5.46 -4.34
#